data_AF-A0A1B9XWM3-F1
#
_entry.id   AF-A0A1B9XWM3-F1
#
_cell.length_a   1.000
_cell.length_b   1.000
_cell.length_c   1.000
_cell.angle_alpha   90.00
_cell.angle_beta   90.00
_cell.angle_gamma   90.00
#
_symmetry.space_group_name_H-M   'P 1'
#
loop_
_entity.id
_entity.type
_entity.pdbx_description
1 polymer ?
#
loop_
_entity_poly.entity_id
_entity_poly.type
_entity_poly.pdbx_seq_one_letter_code
_entity_poly.pdbx_strand_id
1 'polypeptide(L)'
;MKRILTILLTAILLISCTSTKDLMKKVVVNNTEFYPIDPVEYGWTIPYIDTTTNLIGKRELIKASKTEITDFLKNQGTLVSIIENTINGELNYGASKVSSKNSYYRIVMDYTKYKNHHTKFGEAKVGVGLRLVAKVKTSNNKVNLGDLFALGLAAEANHLEGTLSVDVIGMDSKDITNILPFQSEINKTTIQNVMQALASIKAKIYDKDTDLYPHILSIKPNLGYGEMDLNTYNKELALKRDEVVKLLSVKKMGK
;
A
#
# COMPACT_ATOMS: atom_id res chain seq x y z
N MET A 1 -34.83 49.00 -30.99
CA MET A 1 -33.59 48.47 -30.37
C MET A 1 -33.83 47.60 -29.13
N LYS A 2 -34.74 47.92 -28.20
CA LYS A 2 -34.97 47.10 -26.99
C LYS A 2 -35.44 45.66 -27.25
N ARG A 3 -36.24 45.41 -28.29
CA ARG A 3 -36.75 44.05 -28.64
C ARG A 3 -35.71 43.11 -29.25
N ILE A 4 -34.66 43.64 -29.89
CA ILE A 4 -33.58 42.82 -30.45
C ILE A 4 -32.63 42.34 -29.34
N LEU A 5 -32.44 43.18 -28.31
CA LEU A 5 -31.62 42.84 -27.15
C LEU A 5 -32.27 41.75 -26.28
N THR A 6 -33.60 41.70 -26.21
CA THR A 6 -34.33 40.67 -25.45
C THR A 6 -34.22 39.29 -26.10
N ILE A 7 -34.28 39.22 -27.43
CA ILE A 7 -34.18 37.95 -28.17
C ILE A 7 -32.76 37.36 -28.06
N LEU A 8 -31.73 38.21 -28.08
CA LEU A 8 -30.34 37.78 -27.94
C LEU A 8 -30.03 37.23 -26.53
N LEU A 9 -30.67 37.78 -25.49
CA LEU A 9 -30.46 37.33 -24.11
C LEU A 9 -31.18 36.00 -23.80
N THR A 10 -32.33 35.74 -24.44
CA THR A 10 -33.02 34.44 -24.35
C THR A 10 -32.31 33.32 -25.11
N ALA A 11 -31.58 33.63 -26.19
CA ALA A 11 -30.82 32.62 -26.94
C ALA A 11 -29.58 32.09 -26.18
N ILE A 12 -28.99 32.92 -25.30
CA ILE A 12 -27.81 32.55 -24.50
C ILE A 12 -28.18 31.60 -23.35
N LEU A 13 -29.40 31.66 -22.83
CA LEU A 13 -29.87 30.81 -21.73
C LEU A 13 -30.25 29.37 -22.17
N LEU A 14 -30.36 29.10 -23.48
CA LEU A 14 -30.74 27.78 -23.99
C LEU A 14 -29.55 26.90 -24.42
N ILE A 15 -28.30 27.39 -24.32
CA ILE A 15 -27.11 26.63 -24.74
C ILE A 15 -26.44 25.91 -23.55
N SER A 16 -26.82 26.22 -22.31
CA SER A 16 -26.29 25.59 -21.10
C SER A 16 -27.00 24.29 -20.73
N CYS A 17 -27.01 23.32 -21.64
CA CYS A 17 -27.26 21.92 -21.29
C CYS A 17 -26.46 21.00 -22.22
N THR A 18 -25.17 21.27 -22.39
CA THR A 18 -24.25 20.22 -22.82
C THR A 18 -24.11 19.25 -21.66
N SER A 19 -24.88 18.16 -21.73
CA SER A 19 -24.64 16.93 -20.98
C SER A 19 -23.15 16.65 -21.01
N THR A 20 -22.47 16.88 -19.89
CA THR A 20 -21.10 16.41 -19.68
C THR A 20 -21.15 14.91 -19.84
N LYS A 21 -20.73 14.41 -21.01
CA LYS A 21 -20.43 12.99 -21.16
C LYS A 21 -19.40 12.69 -20.10
N ASP A 22 -19.83 11.96 -19.08
CA ASP A 22 -18.95 11.42 -18.06
C ASP A 22 -17.90 10.61 -18.83
N LEU A 23 -16.70 11.19 -18.96
CA LEU A 23 -15.59 10.55 -19.65
C LEU A 23 -15.16 9.42 -18.73
N MET A 24 -15.80 8.26 -18.88
CA MET A 24 -15.41 7.06 -18.16
C MET A 24 -13.93 6.83 -18.44
N LYS A 25 -13.10 7.03 -17.41
CA LYS A 25 -11.66 6.83 -17.50
C LYS A 25 -11.42 5.34 -17.68
N LYS A 26 -11.10 4.94 -18.91
CA LYS A 26 -10.67 3.59 -19.21
C LYS A 26 -9.25 3.37 -18.67
N VAL A 27 -9.08 2.28 -17.94
CA VAL A 27 -7.79 1.79 -17.45
C VAL A 27 -7.40 0.61 -18.33
N VAL A 28 -6.19 0.65 -18.87
CA VAL A 28 -5.59 -0.54 -19.48
C VAL A 28 -5.27 -1.48 -18.32
N VAL A 29 -5.96 -2.62 -18.25
CA VAL A 29 -5.74 -3.62 -17.21
C VAL A 29 -4.42 -4.32 -17.50
N ASN A 30 -3.34 -3.71 -17.01
CA ASN A 30 -2.03 -4.30 -16.95
C ASN A 30 -1.56 -4.15 -15.50
N ASN A 31 -2.11 -4.98 -14.62
CA ASN A 31 -1.82 -4.92 -13.19
C ASN A 31 -0.42 -5.46 -12.90
N THR A 32 0.59 -4.63 -13.14
CA THR A 32 2.00 -4.98 -12.97
C THR A 32 2.49 -4.76 -11.54
N GLU A 33 1.75 -4.01 -10.71
CA GLU A 33 2.20 -3.56 -9.40
C GLU A 33 1.55 -4.33 -8.25
N PHE A 34 2.27 -4.39 -7.12
CA PHE A 34 1.74 -4.93 -5.88
C PHE A 34 0.98 -3.84 -5.12
N TYR A 35 -0.16 -4.21 -4.53
CA TYR A 35 -0.96 -3.37 -3.65
C TYR A 35 -0.75 -3.77 -2.19
N PRO A 36 -0.45 -2.82 -1.30
CA PRO A 36 -0.38 -3.09 0.13
C PRO A 36 -1.78 -3.45 0.63
N ILE A 37 -1.83 -4.46 1.49
CA ILE A 37 -3.03 -4.85 2.23
C ILE A 37 -2.75 -4.74 3.71
N ASP A 38 -3.78 -4.62 4.54
CA ASP A 38 -3.58 -4.75 5.98
C ASP A 38 -2.92 -6.10 6.27
N PRO A 39 -1.86 -6.15 7.09
CA PRO A 39 -1.09 -7.37 7.26
C PRO A 39 -1.95 -8.50 7.82
N VAL A 40 -1.85 -9.67 7.19
CA VAL A 40 -2.53 -10.89 7.65
C VAL A 40 -1.50 -11.99 7.82
N GLU A 41 -1.55 -12.71 8.94
CA GLU A 41 -0.60 -13.79 9.22
C GLU A 41 -0.63 -14.85 8.09
N TYR A 42 0.56 -15.29 7.67
CA TYR A 42 0.69 -16.34 6.65
C TYR A 42 0.43 -17.71 7.28
N GLY A 43 -0.57 -18.44 6.79
CA GLY A 43 -1.03 -19.68 7.42
C GLY A 43 -0.36 -20.98 6.94
N TRP A 44 0.62 -20.89 6.02
CA TRP A 44 1.15 -22.05 5.29
C TRP A 44 2.57 -22.43 5.71
N THR A 45 2.98 -23.65 5.37
CA THR A 45 4.34 -24.15 5.63
C THR A 45 5.40 -23.44 4.79
N ILE A 46 6.62 -23.34 5.31
CA ILE A 46 7.81 -22.93 4.55
C ILE A 46 8.70 -24.14 4.21
N PRO A 47 9.42 -24.10 3.07
CA PRO A 47 10.45 -25.11 2.78
C PRO A 47 11.66 -24.92 3.71
N TYR A 48 12.28 -26.02 4.12
CA TYR A 48 13.57 -26.02 4.82
C TYR A 48 14.48 -27.13 4.29
N ILE A 49 15.80 -27.00 4.49
CA ILE A 49 16.76 -28.06 4.16
C ILE A 49 17.01 -28.87 5.43
N ASP A 50 16.69 -30.16 5.37
CA ASP A 50 17.00 -31.09 6.45
C ASP A 50 18.49 -31.45 6.39
N THR A 51 19.27 -31.07 7.40
CA THR A 51 20.72 -31.27 7.42
C THR A 51 21.12 -32.74 7.60
N THR A 52 20.21 -33.60 8.08
CA THR A 52 20.48 -35.04 8.26
C THR A 52 20.26 -35.83 6.98
N THR A 53 19.27 -35.45 6.18
CA THR A 53 18.92 -36.15 4.93
C THR A 53 19.36 -35.41 3.67
N ASN A 54 19.73 -34.13 3.79
CA ASN A 54 19.99 -33.20 2.68
C ASN A 54 18.80 -33.05 1.70
N LEU A 55 17.58 -33.29 2.20
CA LEU A 55 16.33 -33.17 1.44
C LEU A 55 15.56 -31.90 1.82
N ILE A 56 14.69 -31.45 0.92
CA ILE A 56 13.79 -30.32 1.18
C ILE A 56 12.54 -30.83 1.91
N GLY A 57 12.39 -30.42 3.16
CA GLY A 57 11.19 -30.65 3.98
C GLY A 57 10.22 -29.48 3.97
N LYS A 58 9.07 -29.64 4.63
CA LYS A 58 8.09 -28.57 4.89
C LYS A 58 7.92 -28.40 6.39
N ARG A 59 7.88 -27.15 6.86
CA ARG A 59 7.75 -26.81 8.27
C ARG A 59 6.64 -25.78 8.48
N GLU A 60 5.82 -25.99 9.49
CA GLU A 60 4.85 -24.96 9.93
C GLU A 60 5.62 -23.73 10.43
N LEU A 61 5.18 -22.53 10.06
CA LEU A 61 5.85 -21.27 10.45
C LEU A 61 6.09 -21.16 11.96
N ILE A 62 5.09 -21.52 12.76
CA ILE A 62 5.17 -21.50 14.23
C ILE A 62 6.26 -22.42 14.81
N LYS A 63 6.76 -23.38 14.02
CA LYS A 63 7.83 -24.33 14.39
C LYS A 63 9.14 -24.03 13.68
N ALA A 64 9.17 -23.03 12.80
CA ALA A 64 10.35 -22.67 12.04
C ALA A 64 11.34 -21.90 12.91
N SER A 65 12.60 -22.29 12.83
CA SER A 65 13.68 -21.50 13.39
C SER A 65 13.82 -20.18 12.63
N LYS A 66 14.39 -19.18 13.31
CA LYS A 66 14.70 -17.89 12.69
C LYS A 66 15.53 -18.05 11.40
N THR A 67 16.52 -18.93 11.40
CA THR A 67 17.38 -19.18 10.23
C THR A 67 16.56 -19.66 9.04
N GLU A 68 15.67 -20.65 9.24
CA GLU A 68 14.79 -21.17 8.19
C GLU A 68 13.87 -20.06 7.64
N ILE A 69 13.34 -19.19 8.51
CA ILE A 69 12.53 -18.04 8.10
C ILE A 69 13.37 -17.04 7.29
N THR A 70 14.57 -16.69 7.75
CA THR A 70 15.44 -15.75 7.02
C THR A 70 15.88 -16.29 5.67
N ASP A 71 16.11 -17.61 5.57
CA ASP A 71 16.43 -18.30 4.32
C ASP A 71 15.24 -18.37 3.37
N PHE A 72 14.02 -18.43 3.90
CA PHE A 72 12.80 -18.31 3.11
C PHE A 72 12.64 -16.89 2.54
N LEU A 73 12.92 -15.85 3.32
CA LEU A 73 12.73 -14.43 2.98
C LEU A 73 13.95 -13.81 2.25
N LYS A 74 14.31 -14.35 1.08
CA LYS A 74 15.52 -13.92 0.35
C LYS A 74 15.39 -12.57 -0.36
N ASN A 75 14.18 -12.12 -0.69
CA ASN A 75 13.99 -10.86 -1.40
C ASN A 75 13.85 -9.71 -0.39
N GLN A 76 14.19 -8.51 -0.85
CA GLN A 76 13.84 -7.28 -0.14
C GLN A 76 13.48 -6.19 -1.15
N GLY A 77 12.70 -5.20 -0.72
CA GLY A 77 12.35 -4.10 -1.59
C GLY A 77 11.46 -3.08 -0.90
N THR A 78 11.32 -1.93 -1.57
CA THR A 78 10.41 -0.87 -1.17
C THR A 78 9.20 -0.81 -2.11
N LEU A 79 8.09 -0.33 -1.59
CA LEU A 79 6.87 -0.08 -2.35
C LEU A 79 6.26 1.24 -1.87
N VAL A 80 5.85 2.10 -2.80
CA VAL A 80 5.08 3.31 -2.50
C VAL A 80 3.75 3.19 -3.22
N SER A 81 2.66 3.27 -2.47
CA SER A 81 1.31 3.23 -3.00
C SER A 81 0.54 4.45 -2.54
N ILE A 82 -0.10 5.11 -3.50
CA ILE A 82 -0.88 6.33 -3.25
C ILE A 82 -2.34 6.00 -3.53
N ILE A 83 -3.16 6.23 -2.51
CA ILE A 83 -4.60 6.04 -2.55
C ILE A 83 -5.22 7.41 -2.35
N GLU A 84 -5.91 7.91 -3.37
CA GLU A 84 -6.66 9.16 -3.28
C GLU A 84 -8.08 8.86 -2.81
N ASN A 85 -8.52 9.55 -1.77
CA ASN A 85 -9.91 9.53 -1.33
C ASN A 85 -10.67 10.62 -2.07
N THR A 86 -11.58 10.23 -2.95
CA THR A 86 -12.45 11.20 -3.63
C THR A 86 -13.48 11.78 -2.67
N ILE A 87 -14.06 12.92 -3.04
CA ILE A 87 -15.17 13.57 -2.32
C ILE A 87 -16.41 12.70 -2.15
N ASN A 88 -16.56 11.64 -2.95
CA ASN A 88 -17.68 10.70 -2.90
C ASN A 88 -17.37 9.45 -2.05
N GLY A 89 -16.18 9.39 -1.43
CA GLY A 89 -15.71 8.22 -0.67
C GLY A 89 -15.16 7.08 -1.53
N GLU A 90 -15.07 7.26 -2.85
CA GLU A 90 -14.42 6.29 -3.75
C GLU A 90 -12.89 6.35 -3.57
N LEU A 91 -12.26 5.17 -3.53
CA LEU A 91 -10.81 5.01 -3.40
C LEU A 91 -10.16 4.84 -4.78
N ASN A 92 -9.30 5.78 -5.16
CA ASN A 92 -8.52 5.68 -6.39
C ASN A 92 -7.14 5.09 -6.08
N TYR A 93 -6.96 3.81 -6.42
CA TYR A 93 -5.68 3.11 -6.33
C TYR A 93 -4.76 3.50 -7.49
N GLY A 94 -3.47 3.70 -7.21
CA GLY A 94 -2.50 4.09 -8.25
C GLY A 94 -2.71 5.54 -8.70
N ALA A 95 -3.17 6.40 -7.80
CA ALA A 95 -3.23 7.84 -8.06
C ALA A 95 -1.83 8.38 -8.42
N SER A 96 -1.81 9.48 -9.17
CA SER A 96 -0.57 10.13 -9.58
C SER A 96 0.32 10.43 -8.36
N LYS A 97 1.64 10.32 -8.54
CA LYS A 97 2.62 10.79 -7.53
C LYS A 97 2.55 12.29 -7.28
N VAL A 98 1.79 13.00 -8.10
CA VAL A 98 1.60 14.44 -8.08
C VAL A 98 0.18 14.74 -7.62
N SER A 99 0.05 15.48 -6.52
CA SER A 99 -1.26 15.79 -5.92
C SER A 99 -2.07 16.83 -6.68
N SER A 100 -3.39 16.72 -6.48
CA SER A 100 -4.38 17.75 -6.74
C SER A 100 -4.57 18.65 -5.52
N LYS A 101 -5.09 19.86 -5.73
CA LYS A 101 -5.41 20.79 -4.63
C LYS A 101 -6.65 20.30 -3.86
N ASN A 102 -6.70 20.56 -2.55
CA ASN A 102 -7.82 20.23 -1.66
C ASN A 102 -8.24 18.76 -1.71
N SER A 103 -7.26 17.86 -1.80
CA SER A 103 -7.49 16.43 -1.96
C SER A 103 -6.89 15.65 -0.79
N TYR A 104 -7.48 14.51 -0.47
CA TYR A 104 -7.08 13.67 0.65
C TYR A 104 -6.40 12.41 0.13
N TYR A 105 -5.20 12.13 0.65
CA TYR A 105 -4.42 10.98 0.24
C TYR A 105 -4.03 10.12 1.44
N ARG A 106 -4.09 8.80 1.23
CA ARG A 106 -3.40 7.80 2.05
C ARG A 106 -2.21 7.28 1.26
N ILE A 107 -1.02 7.58 1.74
CA ILE A 107 0.24 7.14 1.14
C ILE A 107 0.81 6.04 2.02
N VAL A 108 1.09 4.89 1.43
CA VAL A 108 1.66 3.73 2.09
C VAL A 108 3.05 3.50 1.52
N MET A 109 4.07 3.57 2.36
CA MET A 109 5.46 3.30 2.00
C MET A 109 5.97 2.10 2.79
N ASP A 110 6.24 1.01 2.10
CA ASP A 110 6.71 -0.22 2.72
C ASP A 110 8.20 -0.43 2.47
N TYR A 111 8.92 -0.91 3.49
CA TYR A 111 10.14 -1.69 3.33
C TYR A 111 9.84 -3.12 3.74
N THR A 112 10.18 -4.09 2.90
CA THR A 112 9.82 -5.50 3.13
C THR A 112 10.99 -6.42 2.88
N LYS A 113 11.12 -7.47 3.70
CA LYS A 113 11.92 -8.66 3.45
C LYS A 113 10.94 -9.81 3.23
N TYR A 114 10.93 -10.38 2.03
CA TYR A 114 9.81 -11.19 1.57
C TYR A 114 10.22 -12.35 0.64
N LYS A 115 9.25 -13.22 0.39
CA LYS A 115 9.22 -14.19 -0.69
C LYS A 115 7.94 -13.97 -1.50
N ASN A 116 8.04 -14.10 -2.83
CA ASN A 116 6.85 -14.13 -3.67
C ASN A 116 6.17 -15.49 -3.54
N HIS A 117 4.88 -15.47 -3.28
CA HIS A 117 4.01 -16.64 -3.26
C HIS A 117 2.99 -16.52 -4.39
N HIS A 118 3.00 -17.48 -5.32
CA HIS A 118 2.07 -17.51 -6.44
C HIS A 118 0.81 -18.28 -6.07
N THR A 119 -0.35 -17.73 -6.41
CA THR A 119 -1.67 -18.36 -6.24
C THR A 119 -2.42 -18.32 -7.57
N LYS A 120 -3.52 -19.08 -7.68
CA LYS A 120 -4.39 -19.02 -8.86
C LYS A 120 -5.06 -17.65 -9.08
N PHE A 121 -5.13 -16.81 -8.04
CA PHE A 121 -5.78 -15.50 -8.10
C PHE A 121 -4.78 -14.34 -8.18
N GLY A 122 -3.48 -14.62 -8.23
CA GLY A 122 -2.43 -13.60 -8.28
C GLY A 122 -1.21 -13.96 -7.44
N GLU A 123 -0.36 -12.96 -7.20
CA GLU A 123 0.86 -13.11 -6.39
C GLU A 123 0.71 -12.40 -5.05
N ALA A 124 1.45 -12.85 -4.04
CA ALA A 124 1.56 -12.19 -2.75
C ALA A 124 3.02 -12.07 -2.32
N LYS A 125 3.37 -10.94 -1.70
CA LYS A 125 4.60 -10.82 -0.92
C LYS A 125 4.33 -11.30 0.49
N VAL A 126 4.96 -12.41 0.86
CA VAL A 126 4.90 -12.99 2.20
C VAL A 126 6.21 -12.70 2.91
N GLY A 127 6.17 -12.08 4.09
CA GLY A 127 7.37 -11.76 4.84
C GLY A 127 7.16 -10.82 6.01
N VAL A 128 8.21 -10.10 6.36
CA VAL A 128 8.22 -9.12 7.46
C VAL A 128 8.58 -7.75 6.92
N GLY A 129 8.25 -6.69 7.64
CA GLY A 129 8.55 -5.36 7.13
C GLY A 129 8.16 -4.21 8.04
N LEU A 130 8.37 -3.03 7.49
CA LEU A 130 8.03 -1.74 8.05
C LEU A 130 7.06 -1.07 7.11
N ARG A 131 5.97 -0.55 7.63
CA ARG A 131 4.98 0.20 6.85
C ARG A 131 4.83 1.59 7.44
N LEU A 132 5.04 2.59 6.60
CA LEU A 132 4.75 3.97 6.92
C LEU A 132 3.45 4.35 6.23
N VAL A 133 2.51 4.92 6.99
CA VAL A 133 1.24 5.43 6.47
C VAL A 133 1.16 6.93 6.76
N ALA A 134 1.17 7.72 5.69
CA ALA A 134 0.90 9.15 5.74
C ALA A 134 -0.54 9.41 5.29
N LYS A 135 -1.32 10.07 6.15
CA LYS A 135 -2.65 10.58 5.80
C LYS A 135 -2.52 12.09 5.64
N VAL A 136 -2.69 12.58 4.43
CA VAL A 136 -2.45 14.00 4.10
C VAL A 136 -3.68 14.64 3.46
N LYS A 137 -3.84 15.93 3.72
CA LYS A 137 -4.70 16.82 2.97
C LYS A 137 -3.82 17.87 2.30
N THR A 138 -3.95 18.01 1.00
CA THR A 138 -3.15 18.96 0.22
C THR A 138 -3.86 20.30 0.09
N SER A 139 -3.15 21.39 0.35
CA SER A 139 -3.63 22.77 0.16
C SER A 139 -3.22 23.32 -1.22
N ASN A 140 -2.19 22.72 -1.83
CA ASN A 140 -1.67 23.09 -3.14
C ASN A 140 -1.70 21.92 -4.13
N ASN A 141 -1.65 22.24 -5.42
CA ASN A 141 -1.40 21.24 -6.45
C ASN A 141 0.10 20.92 -6.53
N LYS A 142 0.43 19.84 -7.23
CA LYS A 142 1.80 19.46 -7.58
C LYS A 142 2.73 19.13 -6.41
N VAL A 143 2.19 18.82 -5.23
CA VAL A 143 3.00 18.23 -4.17
C VAL A 143 3.38 16.81 -4.58
N ASN A 144 4.66 16.48 -4.45
CA ASN A 144 5.17 15.13 -4.67
C ASN A 144 4.83 14.24 -3.46
N LEU A 145 3.95 13.27 -3.68
CA LEU A 145 3.49 12.32 -2.67
C LEU A 145 4.30 11.02 -2.66
N GLY A 146 5.24 10.86 -3.60
CA GLY A 146 6.00 9.63 -3.78
C GLY A 146 7.26 9.52 -2.91
N ASP A 147 7.56 10.53 -2.12
CA ASP A 147 8.80 10.63 -1.34
C ASP A 147 8.54 11.27 0.04
N LEU A 148 9.10 10.68 1.09
CA LEU A 148 8.84 11.12 2.46
C LEU A 148 9.45 12.51 2.74
N PHE A 149 10.63 12.82 2.22
CA PHE A 149 11.24 14.14 2.41
C PHE A 149 10.45 15.23 1.70
N ALA A 150 9.94 14.95 0.50
CA ALA A 150 9.07 15.86 -0.23
C ALA A 150 7.79 16.17 0.56
N LEU A 151 7.22 15.20 1.29
CA LEU A 151 6.09 15.45 2.18
C LEU A 151 6.45 16.42 3.31
N GLY A 152 7.64 16.28 3.90
CA GLY A 152 8.12 17.17 4.95
C GLY A 152 8.34 18.60 4.48
N LEU A 153 8.99 18.76 3.32
CA LEU A 153 9.19 20.07 2.69
C LEU A 153 7.86 20.73 2.33
N ALA A 154 6.89 19.95 1.85
CA ALA A 154 5.56 20.45 1.55
C ALA A 154 4.78 20.86 2.81
N ALA A 155 4.95 20.14 3.92
CA ALA A 155 4.37 20.52 5.20
C ALA A 155 4.97 21.84 5.73
N GLU A 156 6.29 22.00 5.70
CA GLU A 156 6.98 23.25 6.09
C GLU A 156 6.52 24.45 5.25
N ALA A 157 6.22 24.23 3.97
CA ALA A 157 5.69 25.25 3.07
C ALA A 157 4.17 25.49 3.21
N ASN A 158 3.48 24.86 4.16
CA ASN A 158 2.01 24.88 4.31
C ASN A 158 1.25 24.38 3.06
N HIS A 159 1.88 23.55 2.24
CA HIS A 159 1.28 22.97 1.03
C HIS A 159 0.50 21.68 1.32
N LEU A 160 0.74 21.05 2.46
CA LEU A 160 -0.06 19.95 2.99
C LEU A 160 -0.09 19.99 4.51
N GLU A 161 -1.09 19.32 5.07
CA GLU A 161 -1.18 18.98 6.49
C GLU A 161 -1.49 17.49 6.61
N GLY A 162 -1.13 16.87 7.73
CA GLY A 162 -1.43 15.45 7.91
C GLY A 162 -0.66 14.77 9.04
N THR A 163 -0.90 13.47 9.14
CA THR A 163 -0.33 12.62 10.18
C THR A 163 0.44 11.46 9.60
N LEU A 164 1.51 11.06 10.29
CA LEU A 164 2.35 9.92 10.00
C LEU A 164 2.14 8.83 11.05
N SER A 165 2.14 7.58 10.61
CA SER A 165 2.12 6.39 11.46
C SER A 165 3.08 5.34 10.88
N VAL A 166 3.63 4.50 11.75
CA VAL A 166 4.54 3.42 11.36
C VAL A 166 4.10 2.14 12.04
N ASP A 167 3.99 1.08 11.24
CA ASP A 167 3.71 -0.27 11.70
C ASP A 167 4.96 -1.14 11.49
N VAL A 168 5.32 -1.88 12.54
CA VAL A 168 6.26 -3.01 12.46
C VAL A 168 5.44 -4.26 12.22
N ILE A 169 5.72 -4.96 11.12
CA ILE A 169 4.92 -6.09 10.66
C ILE A 169 5.74 -7.37 10.78
N GLY A 170 5.26 -8.28 11.64
CA GLY A 170 5.82 -9.62 11.75
C GLY A 170 7.21 -9.68 12.37
N MET A 171 7.59 -8.68 13.18
CA MET A 171 8.85 -8.67 13.92
C MET A 171 8.55 -8.38 15.37
N ASP A 172 9.16 -9.13 16.29
CA ASP A 172 9.02 -8.91 17.72
C ASP A 172 10.37 -8.96 18.40
N SER A 173 10.66 -7.94 19.21
CA SER A 173 11.78 -7.90 20.14
C SER A 173 11.59 -6.75 21.14
N LYS A 174 12.29 -6.84 22.28
CA LYS A 174 12.29 -5.77 23.29
C LYS A 174 12.79 -4.45 22.70
N ASP A 175 13.85 -4.52 21.90
CA ASP A 175 14.45 -3.33 21.28
C ASP A 175 13.50 -2.68 20.28
N ILE A 176 12.81 -3.47 19.46
CA ILE A 176 11.81 -2.95 18.50
C ILE A 176 10.68 -2.26 19.25
N THR A 177 10.18 -2.88 20.33
CA THR A 177 9.10 -2.31 21.16
C THR A 177 9.47 -0.94 21.73
N ASN A 178 10.74 -0.75 22.12
CA ASN A 178 11.23 0.52 22.66
C ASN A 178 11.43 1.62 21.60
N ILE A 179 11.52 1.25 20.32
CA ILE A 179 11.73 2.17 19.18
C ILE A 179 10.39 2.58 18.54
N LEU A 180 9.38 1.71 18.62
CA LEU A 180 8.11 1.87 17.91
C LEU A 180 7.46 3.23 18.18
N PRO A 181 7.09 4.00 17.12
CA PRO A 181 6.66 5.37 17.27
C PRO A 181 5.15 5.53 17.51
N PHE A 182 4.77 6.74 17.94
CA PHE A 182 3.40 7.23 18.09
C PHE A 182 2.94 7.98 16.81
N GLN A 183 1.62 8.10 16.62
CA GLN A 183 1.06 8.96 15.57
C GLN A 183 1.55 10.40 15.75
N SER A 184 2.12 10.99 14.70
CA SER A 184 2.75 12.31 14.77
C SER A 184 2.37 13.17 13.58
N GLU A 185 2.33 14.49 13.77
CA GLU A 185 2.13 15.44 12.67
C GLU A 185 3.29 15.37 11.67
N ILE A 186 2.98 15.47 10.38
CA ILE A 186 3.99 15.48 9.32
C ILE A 186 4.72 16.82 9.34
N ASN A 187 6.00 16.76 9.66
CA ASN A 187 6.96 17.85 9.49
C ASN A 187 8.36 17.23 9.29
N LYS A 188 9.36 18.07 8.98
CA LYS A 188 10.72 17.62 8.71
C LYS A 188 11.35 16.85 9.88
N THR A 189 11.14 17.30 11.12
CA THR A 189 11.67 16.65 12.32
C THR A 189 11.04 15.27 12.52
N THR A 190 9.72 15.16 12.41
CA THR A 190 9.00 13.87 12.49
C THR A 190 9.50 12.90 11.43
N ILE A 191 9.72 13.37 10.20
CA ILE A 191 10.24 12.55 9.10
C ILE A 191 11.65 12.04 9.40
N GLN A 192 12.54 12.91 9.90
CA GLN A 192 13.90 12.52 10.29
C GLN A 192 13.88 11.47 11.40
N ASN A 193 13.06 11.67 12.44
CA ASN A 193 12.91 10.74 13.56
C ASN A 193 12.38 9.39 13.09
N VAL A 194 11.37 9.38 12.22
CA VAL A 194 10.82 8.14 11.65
C VAL A 194 11.86 7.42 10.80
N MET A 195 12.61 8.13 9.94
CA MET A 195 13.67 7.50 9.14
C MET A 195 14.75 6.86 10.01
N GLN A 196 15.14 7.51 11.11
CA GLN A 196 16.10 6.95 12.06
C GLN A 196 15.53 5.72 12.78
N ALA A 197 14.28 5.76 13.23
CA ALA A 197 13.60 4.63 13.85
C ALA A 197 13.49 3.44 12.88
N LEU A 198 13.09 3.69 11.63
CA LEU A 198 13.00 2.66 10.58
C LEU A 198 14.37 2.03 10.29
N ALA A 199 15.44 2.82 10.23
CA ALA A 199 16.80 2.29 10.04
C ALA A 199 17.23 1.41 11.22
N SER A 200 16.95 1.85 12.45
CA SER A 200 17.23 1.09 13.68
C SER A 200 16.48 -0.24 13.69
N ILE A 201 15.16 -0.24 13.46
CA ILE A 201 14.35 -1.46 13.43
C ILE A 201 14.77 -2.39 12.29
N LYS A 202 15.08 -1.85 11.11
CA LYS A 202 15.57 -2.65 9.98
C LYS A 202 16.84 -3.42 10.33
N ALA A 203 17.75 -2.83 11.11
CA ALA A 203 18.94 -3.52 11.59
C ALA A 203 18.59 -4.71 12.50
N LYS A 204 17.52 -4.59 13.30
CA LYS A 204 17.04 -5.64 14.22
C LYS A 204 16.52 -6.91 13.55
N ILE A 205 16.22 -6.90 12.25
CA ILE A 205 15.74 -8.10 11.51
C ILE A 205 16.66 -9.31 11.72
N TYR A 206 17.97 -9.08 11.75
CA TYR A 206 18.98 -10.15 11.84
C TYR A 206 19.48 -10.43 13.26
N ASP A 207 19.09 -9.62 14.25
CA ASP A 207 19.55 -9.78 15.64
C ASP A 207 18.98 -11.05 16.27
N LYS A 208 19.78 -11.79 17.05
CA LYS A 208 19.41 -13.13 17.53
C LYS A 208 18.15 -13.16 18.41
N ASP A 209 17.82 -12.04 19.03
CA ASP A 209 16.69 -11.83 19.94
C ASP A 209 15.43 -11.27 19.25
N THR A 210 15.46 -11.10 17.92
CA THR A 210 14.27 -10.71 17.15
C THR A 210 13.58 -11.93 16.56
N ASP A 211 12.35 -12.18 16.97
CA ASP A 211 11.48 -13.19 16.39
C ASP A 211 10.80 -12.67 15.11
N LEU A 212 10.62 -13.56 14.14
CA LEU A 212 10.03 -13.25 12.84
C LEU A 212 8.77 -14.06 12.60
N TYR A 213 7.68 -13.38 12.26
CA TYR A 213 6.37 -13.94 11.97
C TYR A 213 5.92 -13.46 10.59
N PRO A 214 6.16 -14.21 9.51
CA PRO A 214 5.80 -13.77 8.17
C PRO A 214 4.29 -13.49 8.00
N HIS A 215 3.96 -12.35 7.42
CA HIS A 215 2.62 -11.91 7.06
C HIS A 215 2.50 -11.74 5.54
N ILE A 216 1.27 -11.74 5.04
CA ILE A 216 0.93 -11.29 3.69
C ILE A 216 0.96 -9.76 3.71
N LEU A 217 1.94 -9.17 3.02
CA LEU A 217 2.22 -7.72 3.09
C LEU A 217 1.54 -6.94 1.97
N SER A 218 1.59 -7.51 0.77
CA SER A 218 1.02 -6.92 -0.45
C SER A 218 0.68 -8.02 -1.45
N ILE A 219 -0.20 -7.70 -2.38
CA ILE A 219 -0.69 -8.65 -3.37
C ILE A 219 -0.73 -8.02 -4.75
N LYS A 220 -0.62 -8.84 -5.79
CA LYS A 220 -0.81 -8.48 -7.18
C LYS A 220 -1.88 -9.40 -7.75
N PRO A 221 -3.17 -9.02 -7.67
CA PRO A 221 -4.26 -9.83 -8.17
C PRO A 221 -4.18 -10.01 -9.69
N ASN A 222 -4.48 -11.21 -10.16
CA ASN A 222 -4.57 -11.50 -11.58
C ASN A 222 -5.93 -11.00 -12.11
N LEU A 223 -5.95 -9.78 -12.65
CA LEU A 223 -7.18 -9.17 -13.19
C LEU A 223 -7.53 -9.64 -14.60
N GLY A 224 -6.71 -10.47 -15.24
CA GLY A 224 -6.83 -10.78 -16.67
C GLY A 224 -6.27 -9.64 -17.54
N TYR A 225 -6.52 -9.71 -18.85
CA TYR A 225 -6.06 -8.71 -19.83
C TYR A 225 -7.25 -8.06 -20.51
N GLY A 226 -7.24 -6.72 -20.66
CA GLY A 226 -8.29 -5.98 -21.37
C GLY A 226 -8.36 -4.49 -21.01
N GLU A 227 -9.31 -3.78 -21.62
CA GLU A 227 -9.72 -2.44 -21.16
C GLU A 227 -10.89 -2.57 -20.20
N MET A 228 -10.82 -1.86 -19.08
CA MET A 228 -11.91 -1.81 -18.09
C MET A 228 -12.11 -0.37 -17.64
N ASP A 229 -13.33 0.04 -17.34
CA ASP A 229 -13.56 1.32 -16.68
C ASP A 229 -13.01 1.28 -15.24
N LEU A 230 -12.65 2.44 -14.70
CA LEU A 230 -12.03 2.56 -13.37
C LEU A 230 -12.90 1.96 -12.24
N ASN A 231 -14.22 2.05 -12.33
CA ASN A 231 -15.13 1.56 -11.28
C ASN A 231 -15.17 0.04 -11.26
N THR A 232 -15.30 -0.58 -12.44
CA THR A 232 -15.21 -2.03 -12.58
C THR A 232 -13.83 -2.53 -12.16
N TYR A 233 -12.74 -1.81 -12.51
CA TYR A 233 -11.38 -2.15 -12.10
C TYR A 233 -11.22 -2.17 -10.58
N ASN A 234 -11.65 -1.10 -9.90
CA ASN A 234 -11.56 -0.99 -8.44
C ASN A 234 -12.38 -2.09 -7.74
N LYS A 235 -13.56 -2.43 -8.28
CA LYS A 235 -14.41 -3.50 -7.76
C LYS A 235 -13.77 -4.88 -7.92
N GLU A 236 -13.25 -5.20 -9.10
CA GLU A 236 -12.58 -6.49 -9.33
C GLU A 236 -11.29 -6.61 -8.51
N LEU A 237 -10.52 -5.53 -8.40
CA LEU A 237 -9.32 -5.47 -7.58
C LEU A 237 -9.64 -5.81 -6.12
N ALA A 238 -10.70 -5.21 -5.56
CA ALA A 238 -11.14 -5.48 -4.20
C ALA A 238 -11.58 -6.94 -4.01
N LEU A 239 -12.36 -7.51 -4.93
CA LEU A 239 -12.82 -8.90 -4.86
C LEU A 239 -11.65 -9.89 -4.90
N LYS A 240 -10.78 -9.79 -5.91
CA LYS A 240 -9.65 -10.73 -6.06
C LYS A 240 -8.62 -10.55 -4.94
N ARG A 241 -8.50 -9.34 -4.40
CA ARG A 241 -7.71 -9.10 -3.19
C ARG A 241 -8.16 -10.00 -2.05
N ASP A 242 -9.44 -9.99 -1.74
CA ASP A 242 -9.98 -10.74 -0.61
C ASP A 242 -9.84 -12.25 -0.82
N GLU A 243 -9.94 -12.73 -2.07
CA GLU A 243 -9.70 -14.13 -2.42
C GLU A 243 -8.24 -14.56 -2.18
N VAL A 244 -7.26 -13.75 -2.60
CA VAL A 244 -5.84 -14.03 -2.35
C VAL A 244 -5.56 -14.09 -0.85
N VAL A 245 -6.06 -13.11 -0.09
CA VAL A 245 -5.88 -13.06 1.37
C VAL A 245 -6.50 -14.29 2.02
N LYS A 246 -7.74 -14.63 1.67
CA LYS A 246 -8.43 -15.81 2.20
C LYS A 246 -7.67 -17.11 1.90
N LEU A 247 -7.12 -17.29 0.70
CA LEU A 247 -6.34 -18.49 0.38
C LEU A 247 -5.08 -18.62 1.24
N LEU A 248 -4.41 -17.52 1.54
CA LEU A 248 -3.10 -17.53 2.19
C LEU A 248 -3.16 -17.41 3.72
N SER A 249 -4.27 -16.90 4.26
CA SER A 249 -4.51 -16.76 5.70
C SER A 249 -5.19 -17.98 6.32
N VAL A 250 -5.92 -18.78 5.53
CA VAL A 250 -6.64 -19.95 6.06
C VAL A 250 -5.64 -21.04 6.43
N LYS A 251 -5.45 -21.22 7.74
CA LYS A 251 -5.02 -22.47 8.33
C LYS A 251 -6.12 -23.49 8.00
N LYS A 252 -5.89 -24.39 7.04
CA LYS A 252 -6.59 -25.68 7.10
C LYS A 252 -6.05 -26.35 8.36
N MET A 253 -6.72 -26.12 9.49
CA MET A 253 -6.79 -27.11 10.54
C MET A 253 -7.46 -28.35 9.89
N GLY A 254 -6.66 -29.17 9.20
CA GLY A 254 -6.98 -30.60 9.07
C GLY A 254 -6.65 -31.21 10.43
N LYS A 255 -7.63 -31.75 11.15
CA LYS A 255 -8.17 -33.11 10.95
C LYS A 255 -7.06 -34.14 11.00
#